data_AF-A0A850ZN35-F1
#
_entry.id   AF-A0A850ZN35-F1
#
_cell.length_a   1.000
_cell.length_b   1.000
_cell.length_c   1.000
_cell.angle_alpha   90.00
_cell.angle_beta   90.00
_cell.angle_gamma   90.00
#
_symmetry.space_group_name_H-M   'P 1'
#
loop_
_entity.id
_entity.type
_entity.pdbx_description
1 polymer ?
#
loop_
_entity_poly.entity_id
_entity_poly.type
_entity_poly.pdbx_seq_one_letter_code
_entity_poly.pdbx_strand_id
1 'polypeptide(L)' 'VTATDGDEGLNGHVKYSLKKQTDMALGIFNLDTESGEITLLRSLDFEEGNAYELEVMSRDGGGLFDTAKVA' A
#
# COMPACT_ATOMS: atom_id res chain seq x y z
N VAL A 1 7.05 3.27 8.03
CA VAL A 1 6.64 2.13 8.86
C VAL A 1 7.31 0.91 8.29
N THR A 2 8.19 0.28 9.05
CA THR A 2 8.94 -0.90 8.62
C THR A 2 8.52 -2.01 9.57
N ALA A 3 7.77 -2.99 9.06
CA ALA A 3 7.46 -4.20 9.80
C ALA A 3 8.51 -5.25 9.39
N THR A 4 9.31 -5.69 10.35
CA THR A 4 10.29 -6.76 10.14
C THR A 4 9.76 -7.98 10.87
N ASP A 5 9.19 -8.92 10.13
CA ASP A 5 8.82 -10.24 10.65
C ASP A 5 10.00 -11.20 10.43
N GLY A 6 10.28 -12.03 11.44
CA GLY A 6 11.49 -12.83 11.58
C GLY A 6 11.41 -14.22 10.97
N ASP A 7 10.43 -14.51 10.11
CA ASP A 7 10.29 -15.82 9.49
C ASP A 7 11.00 -15.90 8.11
N GLU A 8 12.15 -16.57 8.07
CA GLU A 8 12.81 -16.97 6.82
C GLU A 8 12.01 -18.07 6.10
N GLY A 9 11.58 -17.81 4.86
CA GLY A 9 10.95 -18.79 3.98
C GLY A 9 9.75 -18.24 3.21
N LEU A 10 8.99 -19.12 2.52
CA LEU A 10 7.83 -18.77 1.66
C LEU A 10 6.75 -17.88 2.33
N ASN A 11 6.74 -17.81 3.66
CA ASN A 11 5.84 -16.96 4.45
C ASN A 11 6.29 -15.49 4.52
N GLY A 12 7.52 -15.17 4.11
CA GLY A 12 8.04 -13.80 3.99
C GLY A 12 7.60 -13.07 2.71
N HIS A 13 6.93 -13.76 1.78
CA HIS A 13 6.37 -13.13 0.57
C HIS A 13 5.03 -12.46 0.89
N VAL A 14 5.13 -11.25 1.41
CA VAL A 14 3.99 -10.38 1.68
C VAL A 14 3.58 -9.69 0.39
N LYS A 15 2.31 -9.79 0.03
CA LYS A 15 1.71 -9.02 -1.06
C LYS A 15 1.03 -7.77 -0.52
N TYR A 16 1.31 -6.65 -1.16
CA TYR A 16 0.72 -5.37 -0.79
C TYR A 16 -0.43 -5.03 -1.74
N SER A 17 -1.48 -4.43 -1.20
CA SER A 17 -2.66 -3.99 -1.96
C SER A 17 -3.28 -2.75 -1.32
N LEU A 18 -3.92 -1.89 -2.12
CA LEU A 18 -4.67 -0.75 -1.61
C LEU A 18 -6.09 -1.19 -1.29
N LYS A 19 -6.46 -1.14 0.00
CA LYS A 19 -7.77 -1.60 0.50
C LYS A 19 -8.87 -0.59 0.21
N LYS A 20 -8.53 0.70 0.23
CA LYS A 20 -9.46 1.81 0.01
C LYS A 20 -8.95 2.67 -1.13
N GLN A 21 -9.16 2.18 -2.34
CA GLN A 21 -9.02 3.01 -3.53
C GLN A 21 -10.26 3.88 -3.66
N THR A 22 -10.19 5.11 -3.14
CA THR A 22 -11.10 6.17 -3.60
C THR A 22 -10.83 6.33 -5.11
N ASP A 23 -11.84 6.66 -5.94
CA ASP A 23 -11.65 6.85 -7.39
C ASP A 23 -10.51 7.84 -7.71
N MET A 24 -10.25 8.80 -6.81
CA MET A 24 -9.11 9.72 -6.90
C MET A 24 -7.75 9.02 -6.73
N ALA A 25 -7.63 8.01 -5.85
CA ALA A 25 -6.37 7.32 -5.59
C ALA A 25 -5.97 6.35 -6.72
N LEU A 26 -6.95 5.80 -7.45
CA LEU A 26 -6.77 4.83 -8.54
C LEU A 26 -5.92 5.33 -9.72
N GLY A 27 -5.79 6.65 -9.89
CA GLY A 27 -4.98 7.26 -10.94
C GLY A 27 -3.82 8.13 -10.43
N ILE A 28 -3.66 8.26 -9.11
CA ILE A 28 -2.63 9.11 -8.49
C ILE A 28 -1.50 8.27 -7.91
N PHE A 29 -1.82 7.15 -7.28
CA PHE A 29 -0.84 6.33 -6.59
C PHE A 29 -0.73 4.94 -7.24
N ASN A 30 0.49 4.49 -7.40
CA ASN A 30 0.82 3.12 -7.75
C ASN A 30 1.44 2.45 -6.53
N LEU A 31 0.97 1.25 -6.19
CA LEU A 31 1.55 0.41 -5.15
C LEU A 31 2.13 -0.82 -5.81
N ASP A 32 3.44 -1.00 -5.67
CA ASP A 32 4.09 -2.23 -6.10
C ASP A 32 3.71 -3.38 -5.16
N THR A 33 3.13 -4.44 -5.73
CA THR A 33 2.54 -5.52 -4.92
C THR A 33 3.59 -6.42 -4.26
N GLU A 34 4.85 -6.41 -4.72
CA GLU A 34 5.91 -7.27 -4.20
C GLU A 34 6.80 -6.57 -3.17
N SER A 35 7.15 -5.31 -3.42
CA SER A 35 7.99 -4.49 -2.54
C SER A 35 7.20 -3.64 -1.55
N GLY A 36 5.95 -3.31 -1.86
CA GLY A 36 5.15 -2.36 -1.09
C GLY A 36 5.51 -0.90 -1.34
N GLU A 37 6.31 -0.61 -2.39
CA GLU A 37 6.68 0.75 -2.74
C GLU A 37 5.47 1.52 -3.29
N ILE A 38 5.20 2.70 -2.71
CA ILE A 38 4.16 3.61 -3.18
C ILE A 38 4.82 4.70 -4.02
N THR A 39 4.43 4.77 -5.29
CA THR A 39 4.88 5.79 -6.24
C THR A 39 3.71 6.64 -6.73
N LEU A 40 4.02 7.84 -7.20
CA LEU A 40 3.04 8.75 -7.79
C LEU A 40 2.97 8.51 -9.31
N LEU A 41 1.79 8.21 -9.82
CA LEU A 41 1.52 8.09 -11.26
C LEU A 41 1.37 9.47 -11.93
N ARG A 42 0.90 10.46 -11.16
CA ARG A 42 0.79 11.86 -11.60
C ARG A 42 1.16 12.80 -10.47
N SER A 43 1.54 14.02 -10.84
CA SER A 43 1.77 15.10 -9.88
C SER A 43 0.50 15.37 -9.06
N LEU A 44 0.68 15.51 -7.75
CA LEU A 44 -0.38 15.97 -6.86
C LEU A 44 -0.60 17.46 -7.09
N ASP A 45 -1.84 17.84 -7.40
CA ASP A 45 -2.27 19.22 -7.41
C ASP A 45 -3.07 19.51 -6.15
N PHE A 46 -2.70 20.57 -5.44
CA PHE A 46 -3.36 20.99 -4.21
C PHE A 46 -4.81 21.42 -4.46
N GLU A 47 -5.15 21.84 -5.68
CA GLU A 47 -6.53 22.20 -6.06
C GLU A 47 -7.45 20.98 -6.26
N GLU A 48 -6.90 19.78 -6.53
CA GLU A 48 -7.68 18.54 -6.70
C GLU A 48 -7.95 17.83 -5.36
N GLY A 49 -7.08 18.00 -4.37
CA GLY A 49 -7.23 17.40 -3.05
C GLY A 49 -6.16 17.87 -2.08
N ASN A 50 -6.59 18.35 -0.91
CA ASN A 50 -5.68 18.84 0.14
C ASN A 50 -5.16 17.73 1.07
N ALA A 51 -5.74 16.54 1.03
CA ALA A 51 -5.31 15.37 1.79
C ALA A 51 -5.76 14.07 1.10
N TYR A 52 -4.89 13.07 1.11
CA TYR A 52 -5.17 11.73 0.57
C TYR A 52 -4.88 10.69 1.66
N GLU A 53 -5.92 10.00 2.13
CA GLU A 53 -5.75 8.87 3.04
C GLU A 53 -5.66 7.58 2.22
N LEU A 54 -4.52 6.90 2.30
CA LEU A 54 -4.27 5.61 1.66
C LEU A 54 -4.29 4.51 2.73
N GLU A 55 -5.04 3.44 2.50
CA GLU A 55 -5.03 2.26 3.36
C GLU A 55 -4.37 1.10 2.60
N VAL A 56 -3.17 0.73 3.01
CA VAL A 56 -2.40 -0.38 2.44
C VAL A 56 -2.65 -1.63 3.27
N MET A 57 -2.91 -2.74 2.60
CA MET A 57 -3.03 -4.08 3.18
C MET A 57 -1.86 -4.93 2.73
N SER A 58 -1.17 -5.53 3.70
CA SER A 58 -0.12 -6.53 3.52
C SER A 58 -0.68 -7.91 3.82
N ARG A 59 -0.60 -8.86 2.88
CA ARG A 59 -1.09 -10.23 3.05
C ARG A 59 0.02 -11.24 2.80
N ASP A 60 0.25 -12.14 3.74
CA ASP A 60 1.23 -13.21 3.60
C ASP A 60 0.70 -14.40 2.79
N GLY A 61 1.59 -15.34 2.47
CA GLY A 61 1.24 -16.60 1.80
C GLY A 61 0.39 -17.55 2.65
N GLY A 62 0.34 -17.35 3.97
CA GLY A 62 -0.47 -18.11 4.93
C GLY A 62 -1.91 -17.61 5.07
N GLY A 63 -2.25 -16.47 4.46
CA GLY A 63 -3.57 -15.86 4.47
C GLY A 63 -3.80 -14.86 5.61
N LEU A 64 -2.80 -14.58 6.45
CA LEU A 64 -2.85 -13.48 7.41
C LEU A 64 -2.68 -12.16 6.67
N PHE A 65 -3.36 -11.12 7.13
CA PHE A 65 -3.22 -9.79 6.59
C PHE A 65 -3.19 -8.76 7.71
N ASP A 66 -2.44 -7.69 7.46
CA ASP A 66 -2.41 -6.49 8.29
C ASP A 66 -2.72 -5.26 7.42
N THR A 67 -3.10 -4.16 8.07
CA THR A 67 -3.49 -2.92 7.38
C THR A 67 -2.82 -1.71 8.01
N ALA A 68 -2.20 -0.87 7.18
CA ALA A 68 -1.56 0.36 7.57
C ALA A 68 -2.23 1.55 6.88
N LYS A 69 -2.43 2.64 7.64
CA LYS A 69 -2.88 3.92 7.10
C LYS A 69 -1.68 4.81 6.79
N VAL A 70 -1.71 5.44 5.63
CA VAL A 70 -0.78 6.48 5.20
C VAL A 70 -1.60 7.75 5.02
N ALA A 71 -1.31 8.77 5.83
CA ALA A 71 -1.98 10.05 5.87
C ALA A 71 -0.94 11.19 5.86
#